data_AF-A0A662G0X2-F1
#
_entry.id   AF-A0A662G0X2-F1
#
_cell.length_a   1.000
_cell.length_b   1.000
_cell.length_c   1.000
_cell.angle_alpha   90.00
_cell.angle_beta   90.00
_cell.angle_gamma   90.00
#
_symmetry.space_group_name_H-M   'P 1'
#
loop_
_entity.id
_entity.type
_entity.pdbx_description
1 polymer ?
#
loop_
_entity_poly.entity_id
_entity_poly.type
_entity_poly.pdbx_seq_one_letter_code
_entity_poly.pdbx_strand_id
1 'polypeptide(L)'
;GHKPYLLTNLYPEEIADRYPQVISHPGFDHMEVVKKMDVLRDREIFLTKVVARDPLSIGGSRKSIREILPRTWEARIKYHLCYIYDNQLLPGMFYVIRNGMLERVRISIPLDVKRKVEGIYSEKETVKKAYDWLELFQAPIPFIRRIALDIEVYSPVPDRIPNPKEANYSIIAVAFAANDGFNEVVILKRKHEKEDYIASSSYNVRFFEDEREMLRYVFKVIESYPVVLTFNGDNFDMRYLLHRAKLLGIKDEEIPLHGGRDEVNLKRGVHIDLYRFFNNHAMQVYAFSNK
;
A
#
# COMPACT_ATOMS: atom_id res chain seq x y z
N GLY A 1 -6.46 22.52 -1.38
CA GLY A 1 -6.44 21.08 -1.08
C GLY A 1 -5.75 20.85 0.25
N HIS A 2 -5.92 19.68 0.85
CA HIS A 2 -5.23 19.28 2.09
C HIS A 2 -3.70 19.35 1.91
N LYS A 3 -2.98 19.75 2.96
CA LYS A 3 -1.52 19.93 2.97
C LYS A 3 -0.88 19.31 4.23
N PRO A 4 0.38 18.84 4.16
CA PRO A 4 1.08 18.30 5.32
C PRO A 4 1.32 19.39 6.35
N TYR A 5 1.29 19.03 7.63
CA TYR A 5 1.46 19.97 8.73
C TYR A 5 2.09 19.32 9.95
N LEU A 6 2.48 20.15 10.91
CA LEU A 6 2.72 19.77 12.30
C LEU A 6 2.03 20.74 13.24
N LEU A 7 1.93 20.39 14.51
CA LEU A 7 1.39 21.27 15.56
C LEU A 7 2.50 21.69 16.54
N THR A 8 2.41 22.89 17.08
CA THR A 8 3.25 23.37 18.18
C THR A 8 2.44 24.25 19.14
N ASN A 9 2.92 24.39 20.38
CA ASN A 9 2.28 25.21 21.41
C ASN A 9 2.86 26.63 21.47
N LEU A 10 3.78 26.97 20.56
CA LEU A 10 4.27 28.33 20.36
C LEU A 10 3.23 29.13 19.59
N TYR A 11 3.06 30.40 19.94
CA TYR A 11 2.22 31.31 19.18
C TYR A 11 2.88 31.69 17.84
N PRO A 12 2.10 32.05 16.80
CA PRO A 12 2.67 32.44 15.50
C PRO A 12 3.71 33.56 15.59
N GLU A 13 3.51 34.54 16.47
CA GLU A 13 4.43 35.65 16.72
C GLU A 13 5.74 35.14 17.35
N GLU A 14 5.64 34.22 18.30
CA GLU A 14 6.81 33.60 18.93
C GLU A 14 7.64 32.78 17.94
N ILE A 15 6.98 32.11 16.98
CA ILE A 15 7.65 31.40 15.88
C ILE A 15 8.37 32.40 14.97
N ALA A 16 7.73 33.51 14.62
CA ALA A 16 8.34 34.54 13.76
C ALA A 16 9.59 35.17 14.42
N ASP A 17 9.51 35.46 15.72
CA ASP A 17 10.58 36.15 16.44
C ASP A 17 11.75 35.22 16.78
N ARG A 18 11.46 34.00 17.28
CA ARG A 18 12.48 33.10 17.83
C ARG A 18 12.93 32.02 16.86
N TYR A 19 12.09 31.67 15.89
CA TYR A 19 12.34 30.60 14.93
C TYR A 19 12.07 31.05 13.48
N PRO A 20 12.66 32.18 13.02
CA PRO A 20 12.40 32.73 11.68
C PRO A 20 12.78 31.75 10.56
N GLN A 21 13.62 30.74 10.86
CA GLN A 21 13.97 29.67 9.93
C GLN A 21 12.73 28.87 9.47
N VAL A 22 11.67 28.79 10.29
CA VAL A 22 10.40 28.15 9.90
C VAL A 22 9.75 28.88 8.74
N ILE A 23 9.64 30.21 8.83
CA ILE A 23 8.98 31.04 7.80
C ILE A 23 9.82 31.10 6.52
N SER A 24 11.14 31.18 6.67
CA SER A 24 12.06 31.17 5.53
C SER A 24 12.27 29.78 4.90
N HIS A 25 11.71 28.72 5.48
CA HIS A 25 11.87 27.36 4.96
C HIS A 25 11.22 27.26 3.57
N PRO A 26 11.90 26.71 2.52
CA PRO A 26 11.37 26.70 1.15
C PRO A 26 10.02 26.00 1.00
N GLY A 27 9.77 25.00 1.83
CA GLY A 27 8.49 24.27 1.88
C GLY A 27 7.46 24.85 2.83
N PHE A 28 7.72 25.99 3.50
CA PHE A 28 6.71 26.66 4.32
C PHE A 28 5.53 27.14 3.45
N ASP A 29 4.32 27.06 4.00
CA ASP A 29 3.10 27.53 3.34
C ASP A 29 2.44 28.64 4.13
N HIS A 30 1.91 28.33 5.32
CA HIS A 30 1.28 29.28 6.23
C HIS A 30 1.21 28.68 7.65
N MET A 31 0.71 29.48 8.59
CA MET A 31 0.37 29.03 9.94
C MET A 31 -1.09 29.34 10.23
N GLU A 32 -1.75 28.48 10.99
CA GLU A 32 -3.11 28.70 11.47
C GLU A 32 -3.23 28.25 12.94
N VAL A 33 -4.04 28.95 13.74
CA VAL A 33 -4.31 28.53 15.12
C VAL A 33 -5.49 27.57 15.10
N VAL A 34 -5.28 26.37 15.64
CA VAL A 34 -6.29 25.31 15.69
C VAL A 34 -6.64 24.94 17.12
N LYS A 35 -7.90 24.57 17.32
CA LYS A 35 -8.40 24.06 18.59
C LYS A 35 -8.19 22.54 18.65
N LYS A 36 -7.63 22.04 19.75
CA LYS A 36 -7.41 20.61 20.01
C LYS A 36 -7.83 20.28 21.45
N MET A 37 -8.06 18.99 21.72
CA MET A 37 -8.33 18.50 23.07
C MET A 37 -7.03 17.97 23.70
N ASP A 38 -6.65 18.50 24.86
CA ASP A 38 -5.63 17.89 25.72
C ASP A 38 -6.27 16.73 26.49
N VAL A 39 -6.18 15.53 25.93
CA VAL A 39 -6.79 14.31 26.49
C VAL A 39 -6.28 13.94 27.89
N LEU A 40 -5.11 14.43 28.31
CA LEU A 40 -4.58 14.15 29.65
C LEU A 40 -5.17 15.07 30.71
N ARG A 41 -5.54 16.30 30.33
CA ARG A 41 -6.08 17.32 31.23
C ARG A 41 -7.56 17.58 31.03
N ASP A 42 -8.18 16.85 30.10
CA ASP A 42 -9.58 16.97 29.71
C ASP A 42 -10.00 18.43 29.47
N ARG A 43 -9.20 19.15 28.67
CA ARG A 43 -9.47 20.55 28.35
C ARG A 43 -9.09 20.90 26.92
N GLU A 44 -9.80 21.87 26.39
CA GLU A 44 -9.48 22.42 25.07
C GLU A 44 -8.24 23.32 25.16
N ILE A 45 -7.36 23.20 24.17
CA ILE A 45 -6.14 23.99 24.01
C ILE A 45 -6.08 24.54 22.59
N PHE A 46 -5.39 25.67 22.44
CA PHE A 46 -5.05 26.23 21.13
C PHE A 46 -3.60 25.90 20.81
N LEU A 47 -3.36 25.46 19.58
CA LEU A 47 -2.04 25.14 19.05
C LEU A 47 -1.85 25.83 17.71
N THR A 48 -0.61 26.18 17.38
CA THR A 48 -0.25 26.65 16.05
C THR A 48 0.00 25.45 15.15
N LYS A 49 -0.78 25.35 14.08
CA LYS A 49 -0.57 24.41 12.98
C LYS A 49 0.32 25.06 11.94
N VAL A 50 1.50 24.49 11.73
CA VAL A 50 2.46 24.94 10.73
C VAL A 50 2.28 24.06 9.49
N VAL A 51 1.80 24.66 8.41
CA VAL A 51 1.48 23.96 7.15
C VAL A 51 2.65 24.09 6.18
N ALA A 52 2.98 22.98 5.51
CA ALA A 52 4.03 22.91 4.51
C ALA A 52 3.48 22.47 3.14
N ARG A 53 4.29 22.68 2.10
CA ARG A 53 3.97 22.34 0.71
C ARG A 53 4.18 20.86 0.39
N ASP A 54 5.05 20.19 1.15
CA ASP A 54 5.40 18.78 0.95
C ASP A 54 5.71 18.07 2.30
N PRO A 55 5.58 16.74 2.37
CA PRO A 55 5.79 16.01 3.62
C PRO A 55 7.24 16.05 4.15
N LEU A 56 8.24 16.12 3.28
CA LEU A 56 9.66 16.14 3.67
C LEU A 56 10.05 17.44 4.38
N SER A 57 9.34 18.52 4.06
CA SER A 57 9.43 19.80 4.76
C SER A 57 8.89 19.74 6.19
N ILE A 58 7.90 18.90 6.48
CA ILE A 58 7.44 18.66 7.86
C ILE A 58 8.43 17.78 8.62
N GLY A 59 8.82 16.64 8.06
CA GLY A 59 9.69 15.68 8.73
C GLY A 59 10.33 14.68 7.77
N GLY A 60 11.49 14.16 8.14
CA GLY A 60 12.23 13.17 7.34
C GLY A 60 13.57 13.66 6.78
N SER A 61 13.88 14.95 6.97
CA SER A 61 15.22 15.51 6.72
C SER A 61 15.74 16.25 7.95
N ARG A 62 17.06 16.37 8.08
CA ARG A 62 17.72 17.15 9.15
C ARG A 62 17.41 18.65 9.09
N LYS A 63 16.85 19.13 7.98
CA LYS A 63 16.51 20.55 7.74
C LYS A 63 15.01 20.81 7.82
N SER A 64 14.20 19.79 8.13
CA SER A 64 12.74 19.92 8.17
C SER A 64 12.28 20.83 9.31
N ILE A 65 11.09 21.41 9.17
CA ILE A 65 10.48 22.35 10.12
C ILE A 65 10.39 21.74 11.53
N ARG A 66 10.15 20.42 11.63
CA ARG A 66 10.14 19.70 12.91
C ARG A 66 11.46 19.80 13.68
N GLU A 67 12.60 19.82 13.00
CA GLU A 67 13.92 19.88 13.65
C GLU A 67 14.31 21.31 14.04
N ILE A 68 13.60 22.32 13.52
CA ILE A 68 13.78 23.74 13.87
C ILE A 68 13.04 24.06 15.18
N LEU A 69 11.82 23.54 15.32
CA LEU A 69 10.95 23.81 16.46
C LEU A 69 11.29 22.92 17.67
N PRO A 70 11.24 23.47 18.91
CA PRO A 70 11.67 22.74 20.11
C PRO A 70 10.72 21.60 20.49
N ARG A 71 9.41 21.80 20.27
CA ARG A 71 8.37 20.83 20.61
C ARG A 71 7.28 20.84 19.55
N THR A 72 7.02 19.66 19.01
CA THR A 72 6.05 19.45 17.94
C THR A 72 5.20 18.21 18.20
N TRP A 73 3.97 18.23 17.68
CA TRP A 73 3.03 17.12 17.70
C TRP A 73 2.56 16.82 16.28
N GLU A 74 2.05 15.59 16.07
CA GLU A 74 1.61 15.08 14.77
C GLU A 74 2.70 15.10 13.67
N ALA A 75 3.95 15.46 14.00
CA ALA A 75 5.08 15.64 13.07
C ALA A 75 5.83 14.34 12.69
N ARG A 76 5.30 13.18 13.08
CA ARG A 76 5.85 11.83 12.77
C ARG A 76 4.82 10.91 12.12
N ILE A 77 3.67 11.46 11.72
CA ILE A 77 2.62 10.74 11.02
C ILE A 77 2.91 10.84 9.52
N LYS A 78 2.85 9.71 8.79
CA LYS A 78 3.00 9.72 7.34
C LYS A 78 1.87 10.56 6.73
N TYR A 79 2.18 11.38 5.73
CA TYR A 79 1.21 12.35 5.22
C TYR A 79 -0.10 11.74 4.72
N HIS A 80 -0.06 10.59 4.05
CA HIS A 80 -1.29 9.90 3.63
C HIS A 80 -2.16 9.47 4.81
N LEU A 81 -1.58 9.17 5.98
CA LEU A 81 -2.34 8.89 7.20
C LEU A 81 -2.98 10.15 7.76
N CYS A 82 -2.27 11.28 7.80
CA CYS A 82 -2.87 12.58 8.16
C CYS A 82 -4.08 12.89 7.27
N TYR A 83 -3.92 12.72 5.95
CA TYR A 83 -5.01 12.92 5.00
C TYR A 83 -6.20 12.00 5.29
N ILE A 84 -5.96 10.72 5.56
CA ILE A 84 -7.00 9.76 5.94
C ILE A 84 -7.71 10.17 7.23
N TYR A 85 -6.97 10.57 8.26
CA TYR A 85 -7.54 10.97 9.56
C TYR A 85 -8.37 12.24 9.46
N ASP A 86 -7.85 13.28 8.82
CA ASP A 86 -8.51 14.59 8.72
C ASP A 86 -9.75 14.53 7.83
N ASN A 87 -9.75 13.66 6.81
CA ASN A 87 -10.93 13.42 5.96
C ASN A 87 -11.81 12.27 6.45
N GLN A 88 -11.49 11.65 7.60
CA GLN A 88 -12.22 10.53 8.19
C GLN A 88 -12.48 9.38 7.20
N LEU A 89 -11.48 9.10 6.35
CA LEU A 89 -11.56 8.01 5.37
C LEU A 89 -11.31 6.67 6.06
N LEU A 90 -12.06 5.66 5.65
CA LEU A 90 -11.96 4.29 6.12
C LEU A 90 -11.57 3.41 4.94
N PRO A 91 -10.28 3.03 4.81
CA PRO A 91 -9.84 2.10 3.78
C PRO A 91 -10.64 0.79 3.81
N GLY A 92 -11.05 0.30 2.65
CA GLY A 92 -11.87 -0.90 2.52
C GLY A 92 -13.39 -0.65 2.59
N MET A 93 -13.83 0.57 2.89
CA MET A 93 -15.25 0.93 2.87
C MET A 93 -15.71 1.48 1.52
N PHE A 94 -17.03 1.49 1.32
CA PHE A 94 -17.67 1.98 0.09
C PHE A 94 -17.84 3.51 0.14
N TYR A 95 -17.53 4.16 -0.98
CA TYR A 95 -17.68 5.60 -1.17
C TYR A 95 -18.32 5.90 -2.52
N VAL A 96 -19.03 7.01 -2.58
CA VAL A 96 -19.57 7.61 -3.80
C VAL A 96 -18.92 8.97 -4.01
N ILE A 97 -18.54 9.27 -5.25
CA ILE A 97 -17.98 10.58 -5.61
C ILE A 97 -19.14 11.54 -5.88
N ARG A 98 -19.25 12.60 -5.09
CA ARG A 98 -20.19 13.71 -5.33
C ARG A 98 -19.44 15.03 -5.29
N ASN A 99 -19.56 15.83 -6.34
CA ASN A 99 -18.89 17.13 -6.46
C ASN A 99 -17.38 17.07 -6.17
N GLY A 100 -16.71 16.00 -6.60
CA GLY A 100 -15.28 15.78 -6.37
C GLY A 100 -14.90 15.36 -4.95
N MET A 101 -15.86 15.08 -4.07
CA MET A 101 -15.64 14.60 -2.70
C MET A 101 -16.09 13.15 -2.53
N LEU A 102 -15.39 12.41 -1.66
CA LEU A 102 -15.76 11.06 -1.27
C LEU A 102 -16.80 11.11 -0.15
N GLU A 103 -18.02 10.66 -0.43
CA GLU A 103 -19.07 10.49 0.57
C GLU A 103 -19.18 9.00 0.94
N ARG A 104 -19.05 8.68 2.24
CA ARG A 104 -19.13 7.29 2.73
C ARG A 104 -20.54 6.74 2.52
N VAL A 105 -20.65 5.56 1.90
CA VAL A 105 -21.90 4.83 1.81
C VAL A 105 -22.21 4.22 3.19
N ARG A 106 -23.41 4.51 3.71
CA ARG A 106 -23.88 3.93 4.98
C ARG A 106 -24.32 2.49 4.77
N ILE A 107 -23.84 1.59 5.62
CA ILE A 107 -24.23 0.18 5.61
C ILE A 107 -25.38 -0.02 6.59
N SER A 108 -26.46 -0.66 6.13
CA SER A 108 -27.61 -0.96 6.97
C SER A 108 -27.26 -2.07 7.97
N ILE A 109 -27.40 -1.77 9.27
CA ILE A 109 -27.25 -2.76 10.33
C ILE A 109 -28.59 -3.49 10.52
N PRO A 110 -28.62 -4.84 10.48
CA PRO A 110 -29.83 -5.62 10.75
C PRO A 110 -30.45 -5.33 12.12
N LEU A 111 -31.79 -5.37 12.21
CA LEU A 111 -32.51 -4.96 13.42
C LEU A 111 -32.25 -5.87 14.63
N ASP A 112 -32.07 -7.17 14.39
CA ASP A 112 -31.74 -8.14 15.44
C ASP A 112 -30.35 -7.85 16.04
N VAL A 113 -29.38 -7.46 15.20
CA VAL A 113 -28.03 -7.05 15.64
C VAL A 113 -28.11 -5.76 16.46
N LYS A 114 -28.92 -4.78 16.04
CA LYS A 114 -29.14 -3.55 16.80
C LYS A 114 -29.68 -3.84 18.20
N ARG A 115 -30.74 -4.65 18.29
CA ARG A 115 -31.35 -5.07 19.57
C ARG A 115 -30.36 -5.78 20.49
N LYS A 116 -29.47 -6.62 19.94
CA LYS A 116 -28.42 -7.28 20.73
C LYS A 116 -27.46 -6.27 21.35
N VAL A 117 -27.00 -5.28 20.60
CA VAL A 117 -26.09 -4.23 21.11
C VAL A 117 -26.74 -3.39 22.19
N GLU A 118 -28.00 -2.98 22.00
CA GLU A 118 -28.77 -2.22 22.99
C GLU A 118 -29.07 -3.05 24.25
N GLY A 119 -29.09 -4.38 24.15
CA GLY A 119 -29.19 -5.28 25.30
C GLY A 119 -27.87 -5.48 26.07
N ILE A 120 -26.72 -5.26 25.43
CA ILE A 120 -25.38 -5.41 26.04
C ILE A 120 -24.92 -4.10 26.69
N TYR A 121 -25.14 -2.97 26.02
CA TYR A 121 -24.66 -1.67 26.45
C TYR A 121 -25.83 -0.73 26.78
N SER A 122 -25.79 -0.13 27.96
CA SER A 122 -26.81 0.81 28.44
C SER A 122 -26.42 2.29 28.26
N GLU A 123 -25.13 2.58 28.17
CA GLU A 123 -24.62 3.94 27.98
C GLU A 123 -24.74 4.38 26.51
N LYS A 124 -25.44 5.49 26.27
CA LYS A 124 -25.72 6.01 24.92
C LYS A 124 -24.47 6.24 24.08
N GLU A 125 -23.39 6.75 24.67
CA GLU A 125 -22.15 7.03 23.94
C GLU A 125 -21.45 5.73 23.51
N THR A 126 -21.45 4.72 24.38
CA THR A 126 -20.93 3.40 24.07
C THR A 126 -21.77 2.71 22.98
N VAL A 127 -23.11 2.80 23.04
CA VAL A 127 -24.00 2.29 21.98
C VAL A 127 -23.73 2.96 20.63
N LYS A 128 -23.55 4.29 20.63
CA LYS A 128 -23.24 5.04 19.40
C LYS A 128 -21.91 4.58 18.77
N LYS A 129 -20.86 4.45 19.58
CA LYS A 129 -19.57 3.92 19.11
C LYS A 129 -19.71 2.48 18.60
N ALA A 130 -20.47 1.64 19.30
CA ALA A 130 -20.72 0.27 18.83
C ALA A 130 -21.39 0.26 17.44
N TYR A 131 -22.31 1.19 17.17
CA TYR A 131 -22.91 1.32 15.84
C TYR A 131 -21.92 1.74 14.75
N ASP A 132 -20.98 2.65 15.03
CA ASP A 132 -19.94 3.03 14.07
C ASP A 132 -19.07 1.82 13.66
N TRP A 133 -18.77 0.92 14.62
CA TRP A 133 -18.05 -0.32 14.35
C TRP A 133 -18.92 -1.38 13.66
N LEU A 134 -20.21 -1.46 13.99
CA LEU A 134 -21.12 -2.40 13.34
C LEU A 134 -21.30 -2.09 11.85
N GLU A 135 -21.32 -0.81 11.45
CA GLU A 135 -21.34 -0.46 10.02
C GLU A 135 -20.14 -1.07 9.28
N LEU A 136 -18.96 -1.07 9.91
CA LEU A 136 -17.74 -1.68 9.36
C LEU A 136 -17.86 -3.21 9.29
N PHE A 137 -18.33 -3.85 10.36
CA PHE A 137 -18.45 -5.32 10.43
C PHE A 137 -19.54 -5.90 9.53
N GLN A 138 -20.58 -5.12 9.23
CA GLN A 138 -21.65 -5.52 8.32
C GLN A 138 -21.35 -5.16 6.86
N ALA A 139 -20.25 -4.44 6.59
CA ALA A 139 -19.88 -4.07 5.24
C ALA A 139 -19.57 -5.33 4.42
N PRO A 140 -20.18 -5.49 3.23
CA PRO A 140 -19.86 -6.62 2.37
C PRO A 140 -18.42 -6.52 1.87
N ILE A 141 -17.73 -7.65 1.79
CA ILE A 141 -16.39 -7.71 1.20
C ILE A 141 -16.58 -7.80 -0.33
N PRO A 142 -16.07 -6.84 -1.11
CA PRO A 142 -16.22 -6.89 -2.56
C PRO A 142 -15.41 -8.05 -3.15
N PHE A 143 -15.91 -8.62 -4.25
CA PHE A 143 -15.12 -9.55 -5.05
C PHE A 143 -14.01 -8.78 -5.79
N ILE A 144 -12.78 -8.89 -5.29
CA ILE A 144 -11.60 -8.26 -5.90
C ILE A 144 -10.90 -9.30 -6.77
N ARG A 145 -10.84 -9.04 -8.08
CA ARG A 145 -10.01 -9.83 -9.02
C ARG A 145 -8.55 -9.72 -8.59
N ARG A 146 -7.87 -10.85 -8.50
CA ARG A 146 -6.48 -10.93 -8.05
C ARG A 146 -5.79 -12.11 -8.71
N ILE A 147 -4.50 -11.94 -8.94
CA ILE A 147 -3.66 -12.95 -9.59
C ILE A 147 -2.43 -13.21 -8.73
N ALA A 148 -2.12 -14.49 -8.49
CA ALA A 148 -0.85 -14.90 -7.95
C ALA A 148 0.16 -15.06 -9.09
N LEU A 149 1.39 -14.62 -8.86
CA LEU A 149 2.53 -14.75 -9.76
C LEU A 149 3.70 -15.40 -9.03
N ASP A 150 4.42 -16.25 -9.76
CA ASP A 150 5.68 -16.88 -9.35
C ASP A 150 6.59 -17.00 -10.58
N ILE A 151 7.91 -16.79 -10.41
CA ILE A 151 8.87 -16.89 -11.51
C ILE A 151 9.90 -17.99 -11.29
N GLU A 152 10.35 -18.57 -12.41
CA GLU A 152 11.49 -19.46 -12.45
C GLU A 152 12.61 -18.84 -13.26
N VAL A 153 13.81 -18.85 -12.68
CA VAL A 153 15.00 -18.24 -13.25
C VAL A 153 16.04 -19.32 -13.51
N TYR A 154 16.67 -19.27 -14.69
CA TYR A 154 17.81 -20.14 -14.98
C TYR A 154 18.93 -19.92 -13.95
N SER A 155 19.46 -21.00 -13.37
CA SER A 155 20.66 -20.94 -12.52
C SER A 155 21.74 -21.87 -13.07
N PRO A 156 22.95 -21.36 -13.37
CA PRO A 156 24.05 -22.19 -13.84
C PRO A 156 24.68 -23.04 -12.71
N VAL A 157 24.43 -22.69 -11.45
CA VAL A 157 24.94 -23.39 -10.28
C VAL A 157 23.74 -23.93 -9.48
N PRO A 158 23.63 -25.25 -9.30
CA PRO A 158 22.59 -25.84 -8.45
C PRO A 158 22.54 -25.17 -7.08
N ASP A 159 21.34 -24.98 -6.54
CA ASP A 159 21.06 -24.42 -5.20
C ASP A 159 21.54 -22.97 -4.96
N ARG A 160 22.09 -22.30 -5.98
CA ARG A 160 22.41 -20.87 -5.88
C ARG A 160 21.21 -20.03 -6.29
N ILE A 161 20.66 -19.28 -5.34
CA ILE A 161 19.63 -18.29 -5.60
C ILE A 161 20.25 -17.11 -6.38
N PRO A 162 19.77 -16.78 -7.59
CA PRO A 162 20.22 -15.62 -8.35
C PRO A 162 20.02 -14.30 -7.59
N ASN A 163 20.88 -13.31 -7.81
CA ASN A 163 20.68 -11.97 -7.22
C ASN A 163 19.57 -11.22 -7.99
N PRO A 164 18.44 -10.86 -7.35
CA PRO A 164 17.31 -10.22 -8.02
C PRO A 164 17.54 -8.75 -8.40
N LYS A 165 18.57 -8.10 -7.84
CA LYS A 165 18.97 -6.74 -8.25
C LYS A 165 19.85 -6.77 -9.49
N GLU A 166 20.67 -7.80 -9.62
CA GLU A 166 21.55 -7.98 -10.78
C GLU A 166 20.82 -8.65 -11.94
N ALA A 167 19.85 -9.53 -11.69
CA ALA A 167 18.98 -10.15 -12.69
C ALA A 167 19.71 -10.66 -13.96
N ASN A 168 20.91 -11.25 -13.77
CA ASN A 168 21.82 -11.61 -14.85
C ASN A 168 21.33 -12.78 -15.71
N TYR A 169 20.49 -13.66 -15.15
CA TYR A 169 20.04 -14.88 -15.82
C TYR A 169 18.63 -14.71 -16.38
N SER A 170 18.32 -15.51 -17.40
CA SER A 170 17.00 -15.46 -18.03
C SER A 170 15.93 -16.00 -17.10
N ILE A 171 14.78 -15.33 -17.11
CA ILE A 171 13.53 -15.91 -16.62
C ILE A 171 13.11 -16.99 -17.62
N ILE A 172 12.93 -18.21 -17.14
CA ILE A 172 12.61 -19.38 -17.96
C ILE A 172 11.13 -19.74 -17.92
N ALA A 173 10.45 -19.40 -16.82
CA ALA A 173 9.01 -19.53 -16.73
C ALA A 173 8.40 -18.49 -15.80
N VAL A 174 7.12 -18.19 -16.00
CA VAL A 174 6.28 -17.40 -15.09
C VAL A 174 4.94 -18.10 -14.96
N ALA A 175 4.54 -18.43 -13.75
CA ALA A 175 3.25 -19.05 -13.47
C ALA A 175 2.25 -18.01 -12.96
N PHE A 176 1.02 -18.13 -13.43
CA PHE A 176 -0.10 -17.30 -13.04
C PHE A 176 -1.28 -18.15 -12.57
N ALA A 177 -1.88 -17.75 -11.45
CA ALA A 177 -3.13 -18.34 -10.96
C ALA A 177 -4.05 -17.26 -10.39
N ALA A 178 -5.21 -17.06 -11.00
CA ALA A 178 -6.15 -16.00 -10.64
C ALA A 178 -7.45 -16.53 -10.05
N ASN A 179 -8.10 -15.69 -9.24
CA ASN A 179 -9.37 -16.04 -8.60
C ASN A 179 -10.60 -15.92 -9.53
N ASP A 180 -10.40 -15.59 -10.80
CA ASP A 180 -11.43 -15.57 -11.85
C ASP A 180 -11.28 -16.72 -12.86
N GLY A 181 -10.42 -17.70 -12.56
CA GLY A 181 -10.25 -18.92 -13.36
C GLY A 181 -9.11 -18.86 -14.38
N PHE A 182 -8.42 -17.72 -14.52
CA PHE A 182 -7.22 -17.64 -15.36
C PHE A 182 -6.04 -18.36 -14.69
N ASN A 183 -5.58 -19.45 -15.32
CA ASN A 183 -4.37 -20.18 -14.94
C ASN A 183 -3.49 -20.35 -16.19
N GLU A 184 -2.29 -19.79 -16.19
CA GLU A 184 -1.37 -19.88 -17.34
C GLU A 184 0.08 -19.99 -16.86
N VAL A 185 0.85 -20.86 -17.51
CA VAL A 185 2.31 -20.93 -17.36
C VAL A 185 2.93 -20.41 -18.65
N VAL A 186 3.68 -19.32 -18.53
CA VAL A 186 4.43 -18.71 -19.61
C VAL A 186 5.84 -19.27 -19.60
N ILE A 187 6.33 -19.80 -20.72
CA ILE A 187 7.62 -20.50 -20.81
C ILE A 187 8.50 -19.87 -21.90
N LEU A 188 9.76 -19.60 -21.56
CA LEU A 188 10.79 -19.25 -22.52
C LEU A 188 11.37 -20.54 -23.12
N LYS A 189 11.28 -20.68 -24.45
CA LYS A 189 11.77 -21.86 -25.15
C LYS A 189 13.30 -21.95 -25.10
N ARG A 190 13.79 -23.17 -24.91
CA ARG A 190 15.21 -23.49 -24.98
C ARG A 190 15.54 -23.98 -26.38
N LYS A 191 16.64 -23.47 -26.94
CA LYS A 191 17.12 -23.92 -28.25
C LYS A 191 17.48 -25.40 -28.17
N HIS A 192 16.94 -26.20 -29.09
CA HIS A 192 17.24 -27.63 -29.30
C HIS A 192 16.66 -28.64 -28.30
N GLU A 193 15.73 -28.24 -27.42
CA GLU A 193 14.95 -29.19 -26.62
C GLU A 193 13.60 -29.48 -27.30
N LYS A 194 13.16 -30.74 -27.32
CA LYS A 194 11.82 -31.10 -27.79
C LYS A 194 10.78 -30.69 -26.75
N GLU A 195 9.69 -30.09 -27.22
CA GLU A 195 8.55 -29.72 -26.39
C GLU A 195 7.73 -30.98 -26.05
N ASP A 196 8.10 -31.69 -24.98
CA ASP A 196 7.26 -32.75 -24.42
C ASP A 196 6.21 -32.13 -23.50
N TYR A 197 5.22 -31.46 -24.11
CA TYR A 197 4.09 -30.87 -23.39
C TYR A 197 2.94 -31.86 -23.26
N ILE A 198 2.51 -32.11 -22.03
CA ILE A 198 1.25 -32.79 -21.74
C ILE A 198 0.18 -31.73 -21.49
N ALA A 199 -0.80 -31.67 -22.38
CA ALA A 199 -1.95 -30.78 -22.23
C ALA A 199 -2.63 -31.01 -20.88
N SER A 200 -2.83 -29.93 -20.13
CA SER A 200 -3.58 -29.92 -18.88
C SER A 200 -4.89 -29.18 -19.09
N SER A 201 -5.99 -29.74 -18.62
CA SER A 201 -7.27 -29.01 -18.57
C SER A 201 -7.31 -27.96 -17.45
N SER A 202 -6.33 -27.95 -16.54
CA SER A 202 -6.30 -27.09 -15.36
C SER A 202 -5.57 -25.77 -15.56
N TYR A 203 -4.70 -25.68 -16.57
CA TYR A 203 -3.92 -24.47 -16.89
C TYR A 203 -3.52 -24.44 -18.37
N ASN A 204 -3.38 -23.24 -18.91
CA ASN A 204 -2.84 -23.02 -20.25
C ASN A 204 -1.33 -22.91 -20.21
N VAL A 205 -0.64 -23.28 -21.30
CA VAL A 205 0.79 -23.03 -21.46
C VAL A 205 1.01 -22.14 -22.67
N ARG A 206 1.82 -21.09 -22.48
CA ARG A 206 2.18 -20.14 -23.52
C ARG A 206 3.67 -20.08 -23.69
N PHE A 207 4.14 -20.36 -24.89
CA PHE A 207 5.56 -20.34 -25.21
C PHE A 207 5.99 -19.03 -25.86
N PHE A 208 7.21 -18.59 -25.55
CA PHE A 208 7.90 -17.48 -26.20
C PHE A 208 9.31 -17.88 -26.63
N GLU A 209 9.75 -17.38 -27.77
CA GLU A 209 11.12 -17.57 -28.27
C GLU A 209 12.08 -16.46 -27.78
N ASP A 210 11.54 -15.28 -27.43
CA ASP A 210 12.30 -14.11 -26.99
C ASP A 210 11.80 -13.65 -25.59
N GLU A 211 12.76 -13.46 -24.69
CA GLU A 211 12.49 -13.10 -23.28
C GLU A 211 11.85 -11.72 -23.15
N ARG A 212 12.14 -10.77 -24.06
CA ARG A 212 11.55 -9.42 -24.00
C ARG A 212 10.07 -9.46 -24.32
N GLU A 213 9.69 -10.21 -25.35
CA GLU A 213 8.28 -10.42 -25.68
C GLU A 213 7.53 -11.18 -24.58
N MET A 214 8.18 -12.17 -23.97
CA MET A 214 7.65 -12.87 -22.80
C MET A 214 7.36 -11.90 -21.64
N LEU A 215 8.32 -11.03 -21.30
CA LEU A 215 8.15 -10.06 -20.22
C LEU A 215 7.08 -9.01 -20.52
N ARG A 216 6.99 -8.53 -21.77
CA ARG A 216 5.90 -7.64 -22.19
C ARG A 216 4.54 -8.29 -22.00
N TYR A 217 4.41 -9.58 -22.29
CA TYR A 217 3.19 -10.33 -22.02
C TYR A 217 2.90 -10.45 -20.52
N VAL A 218 3.90 -10.86 -19.73
CA VAL A 218 3.81 -10.94 -18.26
C VAL A 218 3.34 -9.61 -17.65
N PHE A 219 3.90 -8.50 -18.11
CA PHE A 219 3.52 -7.16 -17.66
C PHE A 219 2.08 -6.79 -18.03
N LYS A 220 1.61 -7.14 -19.23
CA LYS A 220 0.19 -6.96 -19.60
C LYS A 220 -0.75 -7.78 -18.71
N VAL A 221 -0.37 -9.01 -18.36
CA VAL A 221 -1.14 -9.84 -17.44
C VAL A 221 -1.18 -9.17 -16.06
N ILE A 222 -0.04 -8.75 -15.51
CA ILE A 222 0.06 -8.02 -14.23
C ILE A 222 -0.86 -6.79 -14.22
N GLU A 223 -0.83 -5.95 -15.26
CA GLU A 223 -1.65 -4.74 -15.34
C GLU A 223 -3.15 -5.00 -15.46
N SER A 224 -3.55 -6.19 -15.90
CA SER A 224 -4.97 -6.53 -16.08
C SER A 224 -5.69 -6.84 -14.76
N TYR A 225 -4.95 -7.02 -13.67
CA TYR A 225 -5.47 -7.32 -12.34
C TYR A 225 -5.26 -6.16 -11.37
N PRO A 226 -6.28 -5.77 -10.57
CA PRO A 226 -6.12 -4.71 -9.59
C PRO A 226 -5.28 -5.12 -8.37
N VAL A 227 -5.12 -6.42 -8.14
CA VAL A 227 -4.30 -6.98 -7.06
C VAL A 227 -3.40 -8.09 -7.58
N VAL A 228 -2.11 -8.02 -7.27
CA VAL A 228 -1.12 -9.05 -7.57
C VAL A 228 -0.58 -9.62 -6.27
N LEU A 229 -0.60 -10.94 -6.15
CA LEU A 229 -0.10 -11.69 -5.02
C LEU A 229 1.21 -12.38 -5.40
N THR A 230 2.15 -12.41 -4.45
CA THR A 230 3.39 -13.18 -4.58
C THR A 230 3.73 -13.78 -3.23
N PHE A 231 4.68 -14.72 -3.18
CA PHE A 231 5.30 -15.14 -1.92
C PHE A 231 6.80 -14.82 -1.97
N ASN A 232 7.24 -13.84 -1.17
CA ASN A 232 8.60 -13.29 -1.19
C ASN A 232 8.93 -12.45 -2.45
N GLY A 233 7.92 -11.99 -3.18
CA GLY A 233 8.09 -11.23 -4.42
C GLY A 233 8.70 -9.84 -4.24
N ASP A 234 8.56 -9.20 -3.08
CA ASP A 234 9.25 -7.93 -2.78
C ASP A 234 10.78 -8.07 -2.80
N ASN A 235 11.25 -9.24 -2.39
CA ASN A 235 12.65 -9.57 -2.31
C ASN A 235 13.15 -10.25 -3.58
N PHE A 236 12.33 -11.05 -4.26
CA PHE A 236 12.72 -11.85 -5.41
C PHE A 236 11.90 -11.55 -6.67
N ASP A 237 10.72 -12.13 -6.87
CA ASP A 237 9.99 -12.18 -8.14
C ASP A 237 9.80 -10.82 -8.82
N MET A 238 9.13 -9.89 -8.13
CA MET A 238 8.79 -8.56 -8.67
C MET A 238 10.05 -7.73 -8.89
N ARG A 239 11.05 -7.89 -8.00
CA ARG A 239 12.34 -7.23 -8.10
C ARG A 239 13.12 -7.75 -9.30
N TYR A 240 13.18 -9.07 -9.48
CA TYR A 240 13.85 -9.72 -10.60
C TYR A 240 13.22 -9.28 -11.91
N LEU A 241 11.89 -9.33 -12.03
CA LEU A 241 11.14 -8.86 -13.21
C LEU A 241 11.47 -7.40 -13.56
N LEU A 242 11.45 -6.50 -12.57
CA LEU A 242 11.78 -5.09 -12.75
C LEU A 242 13.21 -4.89 -13.27
N HIS A 243 14.20 -5.52 -12.63
CA HIS A 243 15.60 -5.36 -13.00
C HIS A 243 15.93 -6.06 -14.33
N ARG A 244 15.38 -7.25 -14.57
CA ARG A 244 15.57 -8.01 -15.81
C ARG A 244 15.04 -7.24 -17.02
N ALA A 245 13.83 -6.69 -16.91
CA ALA A 245 13.24 -5.89 -17.97
C ALA A 245 14.10 -4.68 -18.34
N LYS A 246 14.66 -3.99 -17.33
CA LYS A 246 15.59 -2.87 -17.56
C LYS A 246 16.88 -3.31 -18.25
N LEU A 247 17.47 -4.43 -17.83
CA LEU A 247 18.68 -4.97 -18.46
C LEU A 247 18.47 -5.37 -19.91
N LEU A 248 17.28 -5.89 -20.24
CA LEU A 248 16.91 -6.23 -21.60
C LEU A 248 16.49 -5.01 -22.45
N GLY A 249 16.51 -3.80 -21.88
CA GLY A 249 16.18 -2.56 -22.58
C GLY A 249 14.69 -2.35 -22.84
N ILE A 250 13.81 -3.00 -22.06
CA ILE A 250 12.38 -2.68 -22.07
C ILE A 250 12.21 -1.28 -21.49
N LYS A 251 11.42 -0.43 -22.16
CA LYS A 251 11.25 0.96 -21.74
C LYS A 251 10.53 1.04 -20.40
N ASP A 252 10.92 2.00 -19.57
CA ASP A 252 10.31 2.21 -18.25
C ASP A 252 8.79 2.41 -18.34
N GLU A 253 8.25 2.98 -19.41
CA GLU A 253 6.80 3.16 -19.64
C GLU A 253 6.04 1.83 -19.80
N GLU A 254 6.69 0.79 -20.32
CA GLU A 254 6.12 -0.55 -20.52
C GLU A 254 6.21 -1.42 -19.25
N ILE A 255 6.97 -1.00 -18.24
CA ILE A 255 7.16 -1.76 -16.99
C ILE A 255 6.13 -1.30 -15.96
N PRO A 256 5.19 -2.14 -15.49
CA PRO A 256 4.16 -1.76 -14.54
C PRO A 256 4.65 -1.72 -13.09
N LEU A 257 5.93 -1.99 -12.89
CA LEU A 257 6.58 -2.11 -11.59
C LEU A 257 7.44 -0.87 -11.30
N HIS A 258 7.54 -0.50 -10.03
CA HIS A 258 8.51 0.50 -9.58
C HIS A 258 9.10 0.12 -8.21
N GLY A 259 10.41 0.32 -8.06
CA GLY A 259 11.12 -0.06 -6.85
C GLY A 259 10.96 0.97 -5.73
N GLY A 260 10.57 0.49 -4.55
CA GLY A 260 10.73 1.18 -3.28
C GLY A 260 12.05 0.81 -2.60
N ARG A 261 12.24 1.26 -1.34
CA ARG A 261 13.44 0.94 -0.55
C ARG A 261 13.56 -0.57 -0.31
N ASP A 262 12.48 -1.16 0.18
CA ASP A 262 12.42 -2.57 0.58
C ASP A 262 11.27 -3.32 -0.12
N GLU A 263 10.56 -2.70 -1.04
CA GLU A 263 9.35 -3.25 -1.69
C GLU A 263 9.35 -2.97 -3.18
N VAL A 264 8.54 -3.69 -3.95
CA VAL A 264 8.30 -3.42 -5.36
C VAL A 264 6.81 -3.22 -5.57
N ASN A 265 6.43 -1.99 -5.91
CA ASN A 265 5.03 -1.61 -6.04
C ASN A 265 4.58 -1.65 -7.51
N LEU A 266 3.27 -1.81 -7.70
CA LEU A 266 2.64 -1.61 -9.01
C LEU A 266 2.42 -0.12 -9.25
N LYS A 267 2.63 0.35 -10.47
CA LYS A 267 2.25 1.71 -10.88
C LYS A 267 0.73 1.92 -10.82
N ARG A 268 -0.04 0.85 -11.01
CA ARG A 268 -1.50 0.80 -10.93
C ARG A 268 -1.91 -0.51 -10.25
N GLY A 269 -2.79 -0.42 -9.25
CA GLY A 269 -3.21 -1.56 -8.44
C GLY A 269 -2.40 -1.72 -7.16
N VAL A 270 -2.55 -2.87 -6.51
CA VAL A 270 -1.92 -3.20 -5.23
C VAL A 270 -1.13 -4.50 -5.38
N HIS A 271 0.13 -4.49 -4.94
CA HIS A 271 0.90 -5.71 -4.73
C HIS A 271 0.79 -6.12 -3.26
N ILE A 272 0.59 -7.42 -3.02
CA ILE A 272 0.57 -8.02 -1.69
C ILE A 272 1.56 -9.16 -1.67
N ASP A 273 2.66 -8.96 -0.95
CA ASP A 273 3.58 -10.05 -0.62
C ASP A 273 3.05 -10.87 0.56
N LEU A 274 2.58 -12.08 0.25
CA LEU A 274 2.03 -13.00 1.24
C LEU A 274 3.06 -13.49 2.25
N TYR A 275 4.36 -13.52 1.90
CA TYR A 275 5.41 -13.84 2.87
C TYR A 275 5.43 -12.83 4.02
N ARG A 276 5.34 -11.54 3.69
CA ARG A 276 5.27 -10.48 4.71
C ARG A 276 3.97 -10.52 5.49
N PHE A 277 2.86 -10.77 4.80
CA PHE A 277 1.54 -10.88 5.41
C PHE A 277 1.49 -12.01 6.45
N PHE A 278 1.95 -13.21 6.09
CA PHE A 278 1.97 -14.36 7.00
C PHE A 278 3.10 -14.33 8.03
N ASN A 279 4.07 -13.42 7.91
CA ASN A 279 5.02 -13.13 8.99
C ASN A 279 4.46 -12.17 10.07
N ASN A 280 3.28 -11.60 9.84
CA ASN A 280 2.60 -10.84 10.88
C ASN A 280 2.07 -11.79 11.97
N HIS A 281 2.50 -11.59 13.22
CA HIS A 281 2.14 -12.48 14.33
C HIS A 281 0.62 -12.66 14.52
N ALA A 282 -0.18 -11.58 14.35
CA ALA A 282 -1.62 -11.68 14.45
C ALA A 282 -2.23 -12.55 13.35
N MET A 283 -1.65 -12.49 12.14
CA MET A 283 -2.09 -13.32 11.02
C MET A 283 -1.64 -14.78 11.18
N GLN A 284 -0.48 -15.03 11.78
CA GLN A 284 -0.03 -16.39 12.09
C GLN A 284 -0.98 -17.08 13.06
N VAL A 285 -1.37 -16.39 14.13
CA VAL A 285 -2.35 -16.89 15.10
C VAL A 285 -3.67 -17.19 14.41
N TYR A 286 -4.17 -16.28 13.58
CA TYR A 286 -5.45 -16.44 12.89
C TYR A 286 -5.45 -17.55 11.84
N ALA A 287 -4.43 -17.59 10.98
CA ALA A 287 -4.37 -18.51 9.84
C ALA A 287 -3.89 -19.92 10.22
N PHE A 288 -3.00 -20.03 11.22
CA PHE A 288 -2.35 -21.29 11.58
C PHE A 288 -2.65 -21.76 13.01
N SER A 289 -3.52 -21.08 13.75
CA SER A 289 -3.86 -21.41 15.14
C SER A 289 -2.63 -21.55 16.06
N ASN A 290 -1.60 -20.72 15.85
CA ASN A 290 -0.34 -20.79 16.60
C ASN A 290 0.46 -22.11 16.43
N LYS A 291 0.26 -22.84 15.32
CA LYS A 291 1.17 -23.92 14.89
C LYS A 291 2.30 -23.38 14.04
#